data_AF-A0A7X8DQV2-F1
#
_entry.id   AF-A0A7X8DQV2-F1
#
_cell.length_a   1.000
_cell.length_b   1.000
_cell.length_c   1.000
_cell.angle_alpha   90.00
_cell.angle_beta   90.00
_cell.angle_gamma   90.00
#
_symmetry.space_group_name_H-M   'P 1'
#
loop_
_entity.id
_entity.type
_entity.pdbx_description
1 polymer ?
#
loop_
_entity_poly.entity_id
_entity_poly.type
_entity_poly.pdbx_seq_one_letter_code
_entity_poly.pdbx_strand_id
1 'polypeptide(L)' 'MADLMTREKYMDACRYRMRETFENLLEIWDPCYDEKLVTLHNIEKTLDILENTIDELHYFKEKIFTRETEKI' A
#
# COMPACT_ATOMS: atom_id res chain seq x y z
N MET A 1 -17.24 -4.67 15.64
CA MET A 1 -16.11 -5.58 15.93
C MET A 1 -15.02 -4.75 16.57
N ALA A 2 -14.58 -5.11 17.78
CA ALA A 2 -13.45 -4.43 18.42
C ALA A 2 -12.19 -4.70 17.61
N ASP A 3 -11.49 -3.64 17.24
CA ASP A 3 -10.25 -3.74 16.48
C ASP A 3 -9.14 -4.29 17.40
N LEU A 4 -8.71 -5.53 17.12
CA LEU A 4 -7.77 -6.31 17.94
C LEU A 4 -6.29 -5.97 17.66
N MET A 5 -5.98 -5.15 16.65
CA MET A 5 -4.60 -4.88 16.24
C MET A 5 -3.98 -3.73 17.02
N THR A 6 -2.78 -3.91 17.58
CA THR A 6 -2.05 -2.83 18.26
C THR A 6 -1.46 -1.83 17.26
N ARG A 7 -1.09 -0.63 17.74
CA ARG A 7 -0.39 0.38 16.92
C ARG A 7 0.83 -0.18 16.20
N GLU A 8 1.65 -0.99 16.89
CA GLU A 8 2.83 -1.63 16.31
C GLU A 8 2.46 -2.57 15.17
N LYS A 9 1.40 -3.38 15.33
CA LYS A 9 0.91 -4.24 14.25
C LYS A 9 0.41 -3.45 13.04
N TYR A 10 -0.17 -2.27 13.24
CA TYR A 10 -0.53 -1.37 12.14
C TYR A 10 0.68 -0.77 11.43
N MET A 11 1.74 -0.43 12.16
CA MET A 11 2.99 0.03 11.56
C MET A 11 3.65 -1.07 10.73
N ASP A 12 3.68 -2.30 11.26
CA ASP A 12 4.21 -3.47 10.54
C ASP A 12 3.39 -3.79 9.28
N ALA A 13 2.06 -3.77 9.39
CA ALA A 13 1.16 -3.98 8.26
C ALA A 13 1.34 -2.88 7.18
N CYS A 14 1.48 -1.63 7.58
CA CYS A 14 1.77 -0.52 6.68
C CYS A 14 3.09 -0.74 5.93
N ARG A 15 4.15 -1.14 6.66
CA ARG A 15 5.46 -1.45 6.04
C ARG A 15 5.36 -2.63 5.07
N TYR A 16 4.62 -3.68 5.43
CA TYR A 16 4.39 -4.83 4.56
C TYR A 16 3.66 -4.40 3.27
N ARG A 17 2.59 -3.63 3.40
CA ARG A 17 1.80 -3.19 2.26
C ARG A 17 2.60 -2.33 1.28
N MET A 18 3.46 -1.45 1.79
CA MET A 18 4.35 -0.68 0.93
C MET A 18 5.30 -1.57 0.12
N ARG A 19 5.83 -2.66 0.71
CA ARG A 19 6.70 -3.60 -0.03
C ARG A 19 5.93 -4.28 -1.15
N GLU A 20 4.75 -4.79 -0.84
CA GLU A 20 3.88 -5.44 -1.81
C GLU A 20 3.48 -4.49 -2.96
N THR A 21 3.16 -3.22 -2.67
CA THR A 21 2.92 -2.20 -3.70
C THR A 21 4.13 -2.05 -4.60
N PHE A 22 5.35 -1.94 -4.06
CA PHE A 22 6.54 -1.81 -4.89
C PHE A 22 6.82 -3.06 -5.73
N GLU A 23 6.67 -4.24 -5.16
CA GLU A 23 6.81 -5.51 -5.89
C GLU A 23 5.82 -5.58 -7.07
N ASN A 24 4.55 -5.26 -6.84
CA ASN A 24 3.52 -5.24 -7.89
C ASN A 24 3.81 -4.21 -9.00
N LEU A 25 4.32 -3.03 -8.63
CA LEU A 25 4.69 -2.01 -9.61
C LEU A 25 5.91 -2.43 -10.43
N LEU A 26 6.90 -3.06 -9.81
CA LEU A 26 8.06 -3.60 -10.52
C LEU A 26 7.66 -4.68 -11.53
N GLU A 27 6.74 -5.58 -11.17
CA GLU A 27 6.21 -6.58 -12.11
C GLU A 27 5.55 -5.97 -13.36
N ILE A 28 4.95 -4.78 -13.23
CA ILE A 28 4.29 -4.08 -14.35
C ILE A 28 5.31 -3.34 -15.21
N TRP A 29 6.27 -2.66 -14.57
CA TRP A 29 7.15 -1.70 -15.24
C TRP A 29 8.55 -2.22 -15.57
N ASP A 30 8.94 -3.36 -15.02
CA ASP A 30 10.20 -4.04 -15.31
C ASP A 30 10.01 -5.56 -15.48
N PRO A 31 9.06 -6.03 -16.32
CA PRO A 31 9.02 -7.42 -16.73
C PRO A 31 10.28 -7.65 -17.56
N CYS A 32 11.09 -8.63 -17.15
CA CYS A 32 12.46 -8.85 -17.59
C CYS A 32 12.77 -8.85 -19.12
N TYR A 33 11.80 -8.68 -20.04
CA TYR A 33 11.98 -8.97 -21.46
C TYR A 33 11.13 -8.18 -22.48
N ASP A 34 10.52 -7.01 -22.21
CA ASP A 34 9.67 -6.34 -23.24
C ASP A 34 9.93 -4.84 -23.48
N GLU A 35 10.32 -4.47 -24.71
CA GLU A 35 10.56 -3.09 -25.16
C GLU A 35 9.26 -2.25 -25.27
N LYS A 36 8.07 -2.87 -25.27
CA LYS A 36 6.77 -2.17 -25.33
C LYS A 36 6.11 -2.03 -23.96
N LEU A 37 6.91 -1.64 -22.98
CA LEU A 37 6.55 -1.52 -21.58
C LEU A 37 5.51 -0.44 -21.27
N VAL A 38 5.45 0.61 -22.10
CA VAL A 38 4.49 1.71 -21.93
C VAL A 38 3.22 1.42 -22.72
N THR A 39 2.26 0.76 -22.07
CA THR A 39 0.91 0.55 -22.60
C THR A 39 -0.12 1.30 -21.76
N LEU A 40 -1.25 1.67 -22.35
CA LEU A 40 -2.37 2.25 -21.59
C LEU A 40 -2.82 1.33 -20.46
N HIS A 41 -2.84 0.02 -20.72
CA HIS A 41 -3.17 -0.99 -19.72
C HIS A 41 -2.24 -0.96 -18.50
N ASN A 42 -0.93 -0.84 -18.72
CA ASN A 42 0.03 -0.75 -17.61
C ASN A 42 -0.14 0.55 -16.80
N ILE A 43 -0.48 1.66 -17.46
CA ILE A 43 -0.79 2.93 -16.80
C ILE A 43 -2.04 2.79 -15.94
N GLU A 44 -3.14 2.27 -16.49
CA GLU A 44 -4.41 2.06 -15.78
C GLU A 44 -4.21 1.16 -14.55
N LYS A 45 -3.56 0.01 -14.73
CA LYS A 45 -3.27 -0.92 -13.63
C LYS A 45 -2.40 -0.30 -12.54
N THR A 46 -1.46 0.57 -12.93
CA THR A 46 -0.60 1.30 -11.97
C THR A 46 -1.42 2.30 -11.16
N LEU A 47 -2.31 3.04 -11.81
CA LEU A 47 -3.19 3.99 -11.12
C LEU A 47 -4.07 3.25 -10.10
N ASP A 48 -4.68 2.13 -10.49
CA ASP A 48 -5.49 1.31 -9.58
C ASP A 48 -4.69 0.84 -8.34
N ILE A 49 -3.45 0.39 -8.52
CA ILE A 49 -2.58 -0.03 -7.41
C ILE A 49 -2.24 1.15 -6.50
N LEU A 50 -1.92 2.31 -7.08
CA LEU A 50 -1.53 3.50 -6.32
C LEU A 50 -2.72 4.09 -5.55
N GLU A 51 -3.91 4.16 -6.15
CA GLU A 51 -5.12 4.63 -5.47
C GLU A 51 -5.47 3.74 -4.29
N ASN A 52 -5.48 2.41 -4.46
CA ASN A 52 -5.69 1.47 -3.36
C ASN A 52 -4.63 1.63 -2.26
N THR A 53 -3.37 1.82 -2.62
CA THR A 53 -2.28 2.03 -1.66
C THR A 53 -2.48 3.33 -0.87
N ILE A 54 -2.93 4.41 -1.52
CA ILE A 54 -3.22 5.70 -0.88
C ILE A 54 -4.34 5.54 0.14
N ASP A 55 -5.43 4.85 -0.21
CA ASP A 55 -6.55 4.60 0.69
C ASP A 55 -6.12 3.80 1.93
N GLU A 56 -5.30 2.77 1.75
CA GLU A 56 -4.75 1.99 2.85
C GLU A 56 -3.79 2.79 3.73
N LEU A 57 -2.96 3.66 3.14
CA LEU A 57 -2.11 4.56 3.90
C LEU A 57 -2.93 5.54 4.74
N HIS A 58 -4.05 6.04 4.22
CA HIS A 58 -5.00 6.84 4.99
C HIS A 58 -5.60 6.05 6.14
N TYR A 59 -6.00 4.79 5.91
CA TYR A 59 -6.49 3.89 6.96
C TYR A 59 -5.42 3.65 8.05
N PHE A 60 -4.19 3.30 7.67
CA PHE A 60 -3.10 3.08 8.63
C PHE A 60 -2.77 4.34 9.42
N LYS A 61 -2.72 5.50 8.76
CA LYS A 61 -2.53 6.80 9.40
C LYS A 61 -3.60 7.02 10.47
N GLU A 62 -4.87 6.85 10.14
CA GLU A 62 -5.98 7.00 11.10
C GLU A 62 -5.78 6.07 12.31
N LYS A 63 -5.57 4.76 12.09
CA LYS A 63 -5.45 3.78 13.17
C LYS A 63 -4.22 3.97 14.05
N ILE A 64 -3.10 4.40 13.48
CA ILE A 64 -1.88 4.71 14.23
C ILE A 64 -2.08 5.94 15.11
N PHE A 65 -2.71 7.01 14.59
CA PHE A 65 -2.99 8.24 15.36
C PHE A 65 -4.02 8.02 16.46
N THR A 66 -5.17 7.39 16.17
CA THR A 66 -6.22 7.17 17.18
C THR A 66 -5.68 6.40 18.39
N ARG A 67 -4.84 5.40 18.17
CA ARG A 67 -4.22 4.59 19.23
C ARG A 67 -3.04 5.27 19.94
N GLU A 68 -2.55 6.39 19.43
CA GLU A 68 -1.58 7.25 20.11
C GLU A 68 -2.28 8.13 21.15
N THR A 69 -3.48 8.65 20.82
CA THR A 69 -4.29 9.45 21.75
C THR A 69 -4.99 8.63 22.85
N GLU A 70 -5.27 7.34 22.63
CA GLU A 70 -5.84 6.46 23.68
C GLU A 70 -4.84 6.08 24.79
N LYS A 71 -3.55 6.37 24.61
CA LYS A 71 -2.50 6.12 25.61
C LYS A 71 -2.25 7.31 26.56
N ILE A 72 -3.02 8.39 26.46
CA ILE A 72 -2.92 9.60 27.29
C ILE A 72 -4.03 9.60 28.34
#